data_AF-A0AA38M8T6-F1
#
_entry.id   AF-A0AA38M8T6-F1
#
_cell.length_a   1.000
_cell.length_b   1.000
_cell.length_c   1.000
_cell.angle_alpha   90.00
_cell.angle_beta   90.00
_cell.angle_gamma   90.00
#
_symmetry.space_group_name_H-M   'P 1'
#
loop_
_entity.id
_entity.type
_entity.pdbx_description
1 polymer ?
#
loop_
_entity_poly.entity_id
_entity_poly.type
_entity_poly.pdbx_seq_one_letter_code
_entity_poly.pdbx_strand_id
1 'polypeptide(L)'
;MLVRDLVEEEIECEQDLQAVVLTCLYLSYSYMGNEISYPLKPFLVEDSKEKFWDRCLDIVNRLSSNMLRINAEPGYFTEIFTELKACGINNMATMACQTVPVVACNAGTLAA
;
A
#
# COMPACT_ATOMS: atom_id res chain seq x y z
N MET A 1 -3.74 7.46 -2.16
CA MET A 1 -3.55 7.65 -3.61
C MET A 1 -2.88 6.42 -4.21
N LEU A 2 -1.55 6.22 -4.13
CA LEU A 2 -0.91 5.05 -4.77
C LEU A 2 -1.53 3.71 -4.34
N VAL A 3 -1.58 3.44 -3.04
CA VAL A 3 -2.15 2.20 -2.49
C VAL A 3 -3.63 2.02 -2.87
N ARG A 4 -4.41 3.11 -2.91
CA ARG A 4 -5.85 3.08 -3.27
C ARG A 4 -6.06 2.59 -4.71
N ASP A 5 -5.17 2.96 -5.62
CA ASP A 5 -5.33 2.65 -7.05
C ASP A 5 -4.60 1.35 -7.46
N LEU A 6 -3.82 0.75 -6.55
CA LEU A 6 -3.02 -0.46 -6.79
C LEU A 6 -3.47 -1.70 -6.01
N VAL A 7 -4.07 -1.51 -4.84
CA VAL A 7 -4.58 -2.61 -4.05
C VAL A 7 -5.97 -2.95 -4.57
N GLU A 8 -6.06 -4.08 -5.26
CA GLU A 8 -7.32 -4.67 -5.72
C GLU A 8 -8.00 -5.44 -4.57
N GLU A 9 -9.31 -5.67 -4.66
CA GLU A 9 -10.07 -6.40 -3.63
C GLU A 9 -9.67 -7.90 -3.56
N GLU A 10 -8.99 -8.41 -4.59
CA GLU A 10 -8.64 -9.83 -4.77
C GLU A 10 -7.20 -10.18 -4.34
N ILE A 11 -6.64 -9.49 -3.35
CA ILE A 11 -5.35 -9.91 -2.77
C ILE A 11 -5.59 -11.06 -1.79
N GLU A 12 -5.21 -12.27 -2.19
CA GLU A 12 -5.43 -13.51 -1.42
C GLU A 12 -4.43 -13.70 -0.27
N CYS A 13 -3.30 -12.97 -0.28
CA CYS A 13 -2.14 -13.27 0.55
C CYS A 13 -1.52 -12.00 1.19
N GLU A 14 -1.17 -12.06 2.48
CA GLU A 14 -0.57 -10.94 3.22
C GLU A 14 0.76 -10.50 2.60
N GLN A 15 1.56 -11.46 2.14
CA GLN A 15 2.85 -11.23 1.51
C GLN A 15 2.70 -10.42 0.21
N ASP A 16 1.67 -10.70 -0.59
CA ASP A 16 1.40 -9.97 -1.83
C ASP A 16 0.95 -8.53 -1.53
N LEU A 17 0.11 -8.34 -0.51
CA LEU A 17 -0.26 -7.01 -0.04
C LEU A 17 0.97 -6.23 0.44
N GLN A 18 1.83 -6.87 1.25
CA GLN A 18 3.06 -6.26 1.73
C GLN A 18 3.97 -5.84 0.58
N ALA A 19 4.11 -6.67 -0.45
CA ALA A 19 4.89 -6.37 -1.65
C ALA A 19 4.35 -5.14 -2.40
N VAL A 20 3.03 -5.05 -2.62
CA VAL A 20 2.38 -3.88 -3.24
C VAL A 20 2.65 -2.62 -2.42
N VAL A 21 2.40 -2.67 -1.11
CA VAL A 21 2.54 -1.52 -0.21
C VAL A 21 3.99 -1.05 -0.14
N LEU A 22 4.96 -1.96 -0.04
CA LEU A 22 6.38 -1.59 -0.02
C LEU A 22 6.87 -1.05 -1.36
N THR A 23 6.33 -1.53 -2.48
CA THR A 23 6.61 -0.94 -3.81
C THR A 23 6.08 0.50 -3.88
N CYS A 24 4.85 0.75 -3.39
CA CYS A 24 4.29 2.10 -3.30
C CYS A 24 5.14 3.00 -2.39
N LEU A 25 5.62 2.46 -1.27
CA LEU A 25 6.46 3.18 -0.32
C LEU A 25 7.81 3.53 -0.94
N TYR A 26 8.46 2.58 -1.62
CA TYR A 26 9.72 2.81 -2.34
C TYR A 26 9.59 3.96 -3.34
N LEU A 27 8.56 3.94 -4.19
CA LEU A 27 8.32 5.02 -5.15
C LEU A 27 8.00 6.35 -4.48
N SER A 28 7.30 6.33 -3.34
CA SER A 28 7.04 7.55 -2.56
C SER A 28 8.32 8.16 -2.03
N TYR A 29 9.25 7.35 -1.51
CA TYR A 29 10.58 7.80 -1.13
C TYR A 29 11.37 8.32 -2.33
N SER A 30 11.37 7.61 -3.46
CA SER A 30 12.06 8.05 -4.68
C SER A 30 11.52 9.36 -5.26
N TYR A 31 10.23 9.67 -5.07
CA TYR A 31 9.58 10.85 -5.66
C TYR A 31 9.51 12.06 -4.71
N MET A 32 9.14 11.85 -3.44
CA MET A 32 8.98 12.92 -2.43
C MET A 32 10.12 12.98 -1.41
N GLY A 33 11.07 12.05 -1.46
CA GLY A 33 12.18 11.99 -0.52
C GLY A 33 13.19 13.11 -0.73
N ASN A 34 13.87 13.48 0.34
CA ASN A 34 14.92 14.51 0.31
C ASN A 34 16.28 13.98 -0.15
N GLU A 35 16.48 12.66 -0.13
CA GLU A 35 17.73 12.02 -0.52
C GLU A 35 17.75 11.71 -2.02
N ILE A 36 18.94 11.74 -2.62
CA ILE A 36 19.11 11.45 -4.05
C ILE A 36 18.83 9.98 -4.42
N SER A 37 18.88 9.06 -3.45
CA SER A 37 18.61 7.65 -3.66
C SER A 37 18.27 6.93 -2.36
N TYR A 38 17.53 5.84 -2.48
CA TYR A 38 17.14 4.98 -1.36
C TYR A 38 17.53 3.52 -1.67
N PRO A 39 18.10 2.78 -0.69
CA PRO A 39 18.49 1.39 -0.91
C PRO A 39 17.26 0.51 -1.11
N LEU A 40 17.33 -0.46 -2.02
CA LEU A 40 16.22 -1.39 -2.31
C LEU A 40 15.92 -2.38 -1.17
N LYS A 41 16.95 -2.81 -0.44
CA LYS A 41 16.88 -3.94 0.51
C LYS A 41 15.73 -3.85 1.54
N PRO A 42 15.37 -2.67 2.10
CA PRO A 42 14.26 -2.56 3.04
C PRO A 42 12.86 -2.75 2.42
N PHE A 43 12.73 -2.63 1.10
CA PHE A 43 11.45 -2.63 0.39
C PHE A 43 11.18 -3.95 -0.36
N LEU A 44 12.22 -4.76 -0.56
CA LEU A 44 12.13 -6.03 -1.28
C LEU A 44 11.82 -7.17 -0.31
N VAL A 45 10.55 -7.59 -0.30
CA VAL A 45 10.06 -8.75 0.46
C VAL A 45 9.83 -9.99 -0.42
N GLU A 46 9.86 -9.81 -1.74
CA GLU A 46 9.69 -10.89 -2.72
C GLU A 46 11.06 -11.46 -3.13
N ASP A 47 11.11 -12.76 -3.44
CA ASP A 47 12.34 -13.41 -3.93
C ASP A 47 12.75 -12.92 -5.33
N SER A 48 11.78 -12.47 -6.13
CA SER A 48 12.02 -11.98 -7.49
C SER A 48 12.13 -10.45 -7.52
N LYS A 49 13.33 -9.97 -7.83
CA LYS A 49 13.58 -8.54 -8.10
C LYS A 49 12.87 -8.05 -9.36
N GLU A 50 12.70 -8.92 -10.36
CA GLU A 50 12.06 -8.56 -11.62
C GLU A 50 10.61 -8.15 -11.38
N LYS A 51 9.86 -8.94 -10.59
CA LYS A 51 8.47 -8.61 -10.22
C LYS A 51 8.36 -7.26 -9.54
N PHE A 52 9.29 -6.92 -8.65
CA PHE A 52 9.33 -5.62 -7.99
C PHE A 52 9.50 -4.48 -9.02
N TRP A 53 10.42 -4.64 -9.96
CA TRP A 53 10.68 -3.61 -10.98
C TRP A 53 9.58 -3.48 -12.01
N ASP A 54 8.98 -4.59 -12.44
CA ASP A 54 7.82 -4.60 -13.33
C ASP A 54 6.66 -3.84 -12.68
N ARG A 55 6.42 -4.10 -11.38
CA ARG A 55 5.42 -3.36 -10.60
C ARG A 55 5.77 -1.87 -10.51
N CYS A 56 7.04 -1.51 -10.27
CA CYS A 56 7.47 -0.11 -10.28
C CYS A 56 7.14 0.60 -11.60
N LEU A 57 7.43 -0.06 -12.73
CA LEU A 57 7.17 0.50 -14.06
C LEU A 57 5.68 0.66 -14.33
N ASP A 58 4.86 -0.33 -13.95
CA ASP A 58 3.40 -0.24 -14.06
C ASP A 58 2.85 0.96 -13.30
N ILE A 59 3.29 1.13 -12.04
CA ILE A 59 2.86 2.23 -11.18
C ILE A 59 3.21 3.59 -11.79
N VAL A 60 4.45 3.75 -12.26
CA VAL A 60 4.91 5.00 -12.86
C VAL A 60 4.12 5.31 -14.14
N ASN A 61 3.91 4.30 -14.99
CA ASN A 61 3.14 4.48 -16.22
C ASN A 61 1.69 4.90 -15.96
N ARG A 62 1.05 4.34 -14.93
CA ARG A 62 -0.36 4.61 -14.61
C ARG A 62 -0.56 5.88 -13.78
N LEU A 63 0.30 6.14 -12.80
CA LEU A 63 0.04 7.11 -11.73
C LEU A 63 0.97 8.33 -11.74
N SER A 64 1.98 8.39 -12.62
CA SER A 64 2.91 9.55 -12.69
C SER A 64 2.20 10.90 -12.83
N SER A 65 1.12 10.97 -13.63
CA SER A 65 0.31 12.19 -13.75
C SER A 65 -0.32 12.60 -12.42
N ASN A 66 -0.88 11.64 -11.67
CA ASN A 66 -1.48 11.89 -10.35
C ASN A 66 -0.42 12.25 -9.30
N MET A 67 0.78 11.66 -9.38
CA MET A 67 1.92 11.99 -8.51
C MET A 67 2.40 13.43 -8.71
N LEU A 68 2.39 13.94 -9.95
CA LEU A 68 2.68 15.35 -10.21
C LEU A 68 1.50 16.24 -9.77
N ARG A 69 0.27 15.84 -10.11
CA ARG A 69 -0.95 16.61 -9.83
C ARG A 69 -1.14 16.90 -8.34
N ILE A 70 -0.85 15.94 -7.46
CA ILE A 70 -0.99 16.15 -6.00
C ILE A 70 -0.05 17.22 -5.45
N ASN A 71 1.06 17.49 -6.15
CA ASN A 71 2.00 18.57 -5.80
C ASN A 71 1.65 19.89 -6.50
N ALA A 72 1.11 19.83 -7.71
CA ALA A 72 0.77 21.01 -8.51
C ALA A 72 -0.57 21.64 -8.14
N GLU A 73 -1.55 20.84 -7.68
CA GLU A 73 -2.92 21.26 -7.43
C GLU A 73 -3.31 21.10 -5.94
N PRO A 74 -3.36 22.20 -5.16
CA PRO A 74 -3.76 22.14 -3.74
C PRO A 74 -5.18 21.58 -3.52
N GLY A 75 -6.08 21.78 -4.49
CA GLY A 75 -7.43 21.22 -4.45
C GLY A 75 -7.43 19.69 -4.49
N TYR A 76 -6.64 19.11 -5.40
CA TYR A 76 -6.50 17.66 -5.51
C TYR A 76 -5.82 17.06 -4.26
N PHE A 77 -4.83 17.73 -3.68
CA PHE A 77 -4.27 17.32 -2.38
C PHE A 77 -5.36 17.28 -1.28
N THR A 78 -6.18 18.33 -1.19
CA THR A 78 -7.24 18.44 -0.17
C THR A 78 -8.30 17.34 -0.32
N GLU A 79 -8.66 17.00 -1.56
CA GLU A 79 -9.55 15.90 -1.90
C GLU A 79 -9.00 14.56 -1.39
N ILE A 80 -7.79 14.19 -1.83
CA ILE A 80 -7.13 12.94 -1.43
C ILE A 80 -6.92 12.87 0.10
N PHE A 81 -6.57 13.98 0.73
CA PHE A 81 -6.42 14.05 2.19
C PHE A 81 -7.76 13.85 2.91
N THR A 82 -8.86 14.36 2.36
CA THR A 82 -10.20 14.21 2.92
C THR A 82 -10.70 12.77 2.79
N GLU A 83 -10.48 12.14 1.64
CA GLU A 83 -10.78 10.72 1.45
C GLU A 83 -10.03 9.83 2.44
N LEU A 84 -8.72 10.09 2.64
CA LEU A 84 -7.91 9.31 3.58
C LEU A 84 -8.47 9.41 5.01
N LYS A 85 -8.91 10.59 5.45
CA LYS A 85 -9.55 10.76 6.77
C LYS A 85 -10.86 9.96 6.87
N ALA A 86 -11.64 9.91 5.79
CA ALA A 86 -12.91 9.17 5.79
C ALA A 86 -12.70 7.66 6.03
N CYS A 87 -11.62 7.07 5.50
CA CYS A 87 -11.27 5.67 5.79
C CYS A 87 -11.09 5.40 7.29
N GLY A 88 -10.48 6.33 8.03
CA GLY A 88 -10.31 6.21 9.48
C GLY A 88 -11.63 6.37 10.26
N ILE A 89 -12.52 7.25 9.81
CA ILE A 89 -13.81 7.52 10.47
C ILE A 89 -14.81 6.38 10.22
N ASN A 90 -14.89 5.89 8.99
CA ASN A 90 -15.78 4.77 8.62
C ASN A 90 -15.40 3.50 9.38
N ASN A 91 -14.11 3.24 9.60
CA ASN A 91 -13.65 2.10 10.39
C ASN A 91 -14.01 2.21 11.88
N MET A 92 -14.07 3.42 12.45
CA MET A 92 -14.49 3.61 13.85
C MET A 92 -16.00 3.41 14.03
N ALA A 93 -16.82 3.79 13.04
CA ALA A 93 -18.25 3.49 13.05
C ALA A 93 -18.55 1.99 12.90
N THR A 94 -17.78 1.27 12.07
CA THR A 94 -17.93 -0.18 11.87
C THR A 94 -17.42 -0.99 13.08
N MET A 95 -16.31 -0.57 13.71
CA MET A 95 -15.77 -1.19 14.94
C MET A 95 -16.72 -1.04 16.15
N ALA A 96 -17.55 0.00 16.21
CA ALA A 96 -18.59 0.12 17.24
C ALA A 96 -19.75 -0.89 17.04
N CYS A 97 -19.88 -1.48 15.84
CA CYS A 97 -20.96 -2.40 15.50
C CYS A 97 -20.54 -3.87 15.40
N GLN A 98 -19.24 -4.20 15.44
CA GLN A 98 -18.76 -5.57 15.23
C GLN A 98 -17.72 -6.00 16.27
N THR A 99 -18.18 -6.66 17.34
CA THR A 99 -17.36 -7.65 18.05
C THR A 99 -17.31 -8.91 17.21
N VAL A 100 -16.34 -9.03 16.30
CA VAL A 100 -16.09 -10.30 15.58
C VAL A 100 -15.09 -11.12 16.41
N PRO A 101 -15.37 -12.40 16.72
CA PRO A 101 -14.39 -13.25 17.37
C PRO A 101 -13.28 -13.59 16.35
N VAL A 102 -12.03 -13.28 16.71
CA VAL A 102 -10.84 -13.75 15.98
C VAL A 102 -10.77 -15.27 16.15
N VAL A 103 -11.06 -16.01 15.09
CA VAL A 103 -10.81 -17.46 15.04
C VAL A 103 -9.30 -17.65 14.86
N ALA A 104 -8.65 -18.23 15.86
CA ALA A 104 -7.25 -18.60 15.78
C ALA A 104 -7.06 -19.70 14.73
N CYS A 105 -6.13 -19.49 13.80
CA CYS A 105 -5.67 -20.54 12.90
C CYS A 105 -4.97 -21.63 13.74
N ASN A 106 -5.60 -22.80 13.87
CA ASN A 106 -5.04 -23.94 14.59
C ASN A 106 -3.72 -24.38 13.93
N ALA A 107 -2.60 -24.14 14.63
CA ALA A 107 -1.35 -24.81 14.34
C ALA A 107 -1.50 -26.30 14.66
N GLY A 108 -1.21 -27.13 13.66
CA GLY A 108 -1.35 -28.57 13.71
C GLY A 108 -0.65 -29.23 14.89
N THR A 109 -1.34 -30.22 15.43
CA THR A 109 -0.89 -31.21 16.39
C THR A 109 0.36 -31.93 15.88
N LEU A 110 1.47 -31.90 16.63
CA LEU A 110 2.39 -33.02 16.69
C LEU A 110 2.43 -33.51 18.14
N ALA A 111 1.80 -34.67 18.34
CA ALA A 111 1.86 -35.44 19.57
C ALA A 111 3.02 -36.44 19.48
N ALA A 112 3.72 -36.56 20.61
CA ALA A 112 4.59 -37.65 21.09
C ALA A 112 5.84 -38.02 20.29
#